data_AF-A0A8T5RK51-F1
#
_entry.id   AF-A0A8T5RK51-F1
#
_cell.length_a   1.000
_cell.length_b   1.000
_cell.length_c   1.000
_cell.angle_alpha   90.00
_cell.angle_beta   90.00
_cell.angle_gamma   90.00
#
_symmetry.space_group_name_H-M   'P 1'
#
loop_
_entity.id
_entity.type
_entity.pdbx_description
1 polymer ?
#
loop_
_entity_poly.entity_id
_entity_poly.type
_entity_poly.pdbx_seq_one_letter_code
_entity_poly.pdbx_strand_id
1 'polypeptide(L)'
;MTISKKASYKIVILTSVSLGIIGILLLFLLNSSIIISALRDVEGMFQVTLVILIRIIILSITTFYLLKKWFKQEAQYLSDIPFLLSLFFLILTYGKAIDLFWDFTFNTLNEFLVLLFLKIRFITIVLEVAPLIYLGLEILFFRLEDRFQKLKNKGYRDKLRFRIILLMVIIELVVVITAPENNMLAVLLPVIVIPSLLGIVYIFFLAYRLKRLSVVKPKILTIGFFLYLISNILRPVIQRIFGDNATYITLAELIDIFVFLVIFLGLYKKNNS
;
A
#
# COMPACT_ATOMS: atom_id res chain seq x y z
N MET A 1 -34.16 -7.13 -12.70
CA MET A 1 -33.39 -7.91 -11.72
C MET A 1 -32.57 -6.95 -10.86
N THR A 2 -32.81 -6.92 -9.55
CA THR A 2 -31.97 -6.14 -8.62
C THR A 2 -30.71 -6.94 -8.29
N ILE A 3 -29.54 -6.41 -8.64
CA ILE A 3 -28.25 -7.04 -8.34
C ILE A 3 -28.06 -7.04 -6.83
N SER A 4 -27.70 -8.18 -6.23
CA SER A 4 -27.41 -8.24 -4.80
C SER A 4 -26.21 -7.36 -4.46
N LYS A 5 -26.21 -6.73 -3.27
CA LYS A 5 -25.10 -5.86 -2.81
C LYS A 5 -23.72 -6.53 -2.96
N LYS A 6 -23.65 -7.82 -2.64
CA LYS A 6 -22.44 -8.66 -2.79
C LYS A 6 -21.99 -8.78 -4.25
N ALA A 7 -22.93 -9.03 -5.17
CA ALA A 7 -22.64 -9.11 -6.59
C ALA A 7 -22.18 -7.75 -7.14
N SER A 8 -22.81 -6.65 -6.71
CA SER A 8 -22.38 -5.29 -7.06
C SER A 8 -20.94 -5.00 -6.63
N TYR A 9 -20.58 -5.29 -5.37
CA TYR A 9 -19.20 -5.14 -4.90
C TYR A 9 -18.19 -6.01 -5.67
N LYS A 10 -18.56 -7.25 -5.98
CA LYS A 10 -17.71 -8.14 -6.79
C LYS A 10 -17.47 -7.59 -8.18
N ILE A 11 -18.50 -7.07 -8.83
CA ILE A 11 -18.39 -6.45 -10.16
C ILE A 11 -17.48 -5.23 -10.09
N VAL A 12 -17.73 -4.30 -9.16
CA VAL A 12 -16.92 -3.08 -9.02
C VAL A 12 -15.43 -3.41 -8.80
N ILE A 13 -15.13 -4.34 -7.90
CA ILE A 13 -13.74 -4.74 -7.62
C ILE A 13 -13.12 -5.42 -8.84
N LEU A 14 -13.83 -6.35 -9.49
CA LEU A 14 -13.30 -7.06 -10.65
C LEU A 14 -13.07 -6.12 -11.82
N THR A 15 -14.01 -5.23 -12.11
CA THR A 15 -13.85 -4.19 -13.15
C THR A 15 -12.67 -3.27 -12.83
N SER A 16 -12.54 -2.80 -11.57
CA SER A 16 -11.42 -1.95 -11.16
C SER A 16 -10.08 -2.66 -11.32
N VAL A 17 -10.01 -3.94 -10.90
CA VAL A 17 -8.80 -4.77 -11.02
C VAL A 17 -8.44 -5.01 -12.49
N SER A 18 -9.42 -5.36 -13.32
CA SER A 18 -9.23 -5.58 -14.76
C SER A 18 -8.75 -4.31 -15.45
N LEU A 19 -9.35 -3.16 -15.16
CA LEU A 19 -8.92 -1.88 -15.73
C LEU A 19 -7.48 -1.52 -15.31
N GLY A 20 -7.13 -1.73 -14.04
CA GLY A 20 -5.76 -1.52 -13.56
C GLY A 20 -4.73 -2.43 -14.25
N ILE A 21 -5.06 -3.71 -14.43
CA ILE A 21 -4.22 -4.67 -15.17
C ILE A 21 -4.06 -4.24 -16.62
N ILE A 22 -5.15 -3.89 -17.30
CA ILE A 22 -5.11 -3.41 -18.69
C ILE A 22 -4.25 -2.16 -18.80
N GLY A 23 -4.41 -1.19 -17.89
CA GLY A 23 -3.60 0.03 -17.87
C GLY A 23 -2.10 -0.25 -17.75
N ILE A 24 -1.70 -1.14 -16.84
CA ILE A 24 -0.29 -1.55 -16.68
C ILE A 24 0.21 -2.31 -17.90
N LEU A 25 -0.57 -3.25 -18.42
CA LEU A 25 -0.17 -4.01 -19.62
C LEU A 25 0.02 -3.08 -20.82
N LEU A 26 -0.89 -2.14 -21.04
CA LEU A 26 -0.75 -1.13 -22.10
C LEU A 26 0.51 -0.27 -21.88
N LEU A 27 0.77 0.17 -20.66
CA LEU A 27 1.98 0.94 -20.33
C LEU A 27 3.26 0.18 -20.70
N PHE A 28 3.34 -1.12 -20.37
CA PHE A 28 4.48 -1.98 -20.70
C PHE A 28 4.57 -2.27 -22.21
N LEU A 29 3.45 -2.52 -22.88
CA LEU A 29 3.44 -2.83 -24.31
C LEU A 29 3.88 -1.63 -25.16
N LEU A 30 3.36 -0.43 -24.84
CA LEU A 30 3.69 0.81 -25.55
C LEU A 30 5.17 1.19 -25.41
N ASN A 31 5.83 0.76 -24.33
CA ASN A 31 7.24 1.05 -24.05
C ASN A 31 8.12 -0.20 -24.14
N SER A 32 7.68 -1.23 -24.85
CA SER A 32 8.36 -2.52 -24.91
C SER A 32 9.79 -2.44 -25.46
N SER A 33 10.06 -1.55 -26.41
CA SER A 33 11.41 -1.31 -26.94
C SER A 33 12.39 -0.82 -25.87
N ILE A 34 11.96 0.14 -25.05
CA ILE A 34 12.76 0.69 -23.94
C ILE A 34 13.01 -0.39 -22.89
N ILE A 35 11.98 -1.16 -22.54
CA ILE A 35 12.09 -2.25 -21.56
C ILE A 35 13.06 -3.33 -22.03
N ILE A 36 13.00 -3.71 -23.31
CA ILE A 36 13.91 -4.72 -23.88
C ILE A 36 15.35 -4.21 -23.89
N SER A 37 15.59 -2.93 -24.21
CA SER A 37 16.92 -2.32 -24.12
C SER A 37 17.41 -2.30 -22.67
N ALA A 38 16.61 -1.82 -21.72
CA ALA A 38 16.97 -1.79 -20.31
C ALA A 38 17.33 -3.18 -19.77
N LEU A 39 16.59 -4.23 -20.14
CA LEU A 39 16.89 -5.62 -19.75
C LEU A 39 18.22 -6.15 -20.30
N ARG A 40 18.68 -5.64 -21.44
CA ARG A 40 19.94 -6.05 -22.09
C ARG A 40 21.13 -5.23 -21.62
N ASP A 41 20.92 -3.93 -21.49
CA ASP A 41 21.99 -2.94 -21.40
C ASP A 41 22.27 -2.50 -19.96
N VAL A 42 21.29 -2.63 -19.04
CA VAL A 42 21.44 -2.25 -17.63
C VAL A 42 21.83 -3.47 -16.79
N GLU A 43 23.02 -3.41 -16.20
CA GLU A 43 23.55 -4.48 -15.36
C GLU A 43 22.63 -4.79 -14.17
N GLY A 44 22.30 -6.07 -13.98
CA GLY A 44 21.46 -6.54 -12.87
C GLY A 44 19.96 -6.26 -13.03
N MET A 45 19.50 -5.61 -14.10
CA MET A 45 18.08 -5.28 -14.29
C MET A 45 17.17 -6.51 -14.34
N PHE A 46 17.66 -7.62 -14.89
CA PHE A 46 16.94 -8.90 -14.86
C PHE A 46 16.69 -9.41 -13.43
N GLN A 47 17.69 -9.28 -12.54
CA GLN A 47 17.56 -9.69 -11.13
C GLN A 47 16.54 -8.81 -10.40
N VAL A 48 16.63 -7.48 -10.59
CA VAL A 48 15.67 -6.51 -10.05
C VAL A 48 14.25 -6.87 -10.49
N THR A 49 14.06 -7.13 -11.79
CA THR A 49 12.77 -7.53 -12.37
C THR A 49 12.21 -8.78 -11.69
N LEU A 50 13.03 -9.83 -11.54
CA LEU A 50 12.57 -11.07 -10.90
C LEU A 50 12.15 -10.85 -9.45
N VAL A 51 12.92 -10.12 -8.65
CA VAL A 51 12.59 -9.90 -7.23
C VAL A 51 11.32 -9.05 -7.08
N ILE A 52 11.16 -8.00 -7.89
CA ILE A 52 9.93 -7.19 -7.85
C ILE A 52 8.71 -8.01 -8.32
N LEU A 53 8.84 -8.87 -9.33
CA LEU A 53 7.77 -9.77 -9.76
C LEU A 53 7.38 -10.76 -8.65
N ILE A 54 8.34 -11.35 -7.94
CA ILE A 54 8.07 -12.21 -6.78
C ILE A 54 7.27 -11.46 -5.72
N ARG A 55 7.65 -10.20 -5.43
CA ARG A 55 6.93 -9.35 -4.48
C ARG A 55 5.50 -9.07 -4.95
N ILE A 56 5.30 -8.69 -6.22
CA ILE A 56 3.97 -8.46 -6.82
C ILE A 56 3.10 -9.71 -6.67
N ILE A 57 3.65 -10.90 -6.88
CA ILE A 57 2.93 -12.18 -6.70
C ILE A 57 2.51 -12.37 -5.24
N ILE A 58 3.41 -12.18 -4.27
CA ILE A 58 3.10 -12.32 -2.83
C ILE A 58 2.00 -11.34 -2.40
N LEU A 59 2.09 -10.09 -2.84
CA LEU A 59 1.08 -9.06 -2.56
C LEU A 59 -0.27 -9.40 -3.20
N SER A 60 -0.26 -9.91 -4.43
CA SER A 60 -1.45 -10.36 -5.15
C SER A 60 -2.13 -11.55 -4.47
N ILE A 61 -1.36 -12.55 -4.01
CA ILE A 61 -1.87 -13.70 -3.25
C ILE A 61 -2.51 -13.22 -1.94
N THR A 62 -1.85 -12.30 -1.23
CA THR A 62 -2.36 -11.71 0.01
C THR A 62 -3.67 -10.97 -0.22
N THR A 63 -3.73 -10.13 -1.26
CA THR A 63 -4.91 -9.39 -1.69
C THR A 63 -6.07 -10.34 -1.99
N PHE A 64 -5.82 -11.37 -2.80
CA PHE A 64 -6.83 -12.36 -3.16
C PHE A 64 -7.35 -13.13 -1.94
N TYR A 65 -6.45 -13.56 -1.05
CA TYR A 65 -6.82 -14.24 0.20
C TYR A 65 -7.76 -13.38 1.05
N LEU A 66 -7.44 -12.10 1.23
CA LEU A 66 -8.23 -11.18 2.04
C LEU A 66 -9.58 -10.84 1.40
N LEU A 67 -9.64 -10.59 0.09
CA LEU A 67 -10.90 -10.39 -0.64
C LEU A 67 -11.79 -11.63 -0.53
N LYS A 68 -11.22 -12.83 -0.71
CA LYS A 68 -11.95 -14.10 -0.54
C LYS A 68 -12.50 -14.23 0.88
N LYS A 69 -11.73 -13.84 1.89
CA LYS A 69 -12.16 -13.83 3.29
C LYS A 69 -13.31 -12.84 3.52
N TRP A 70 -13.23 -11.63 2.96
CA TRP A 70 -14.29 -10.62 3.02
C TRP A 70 -15.58 -11.08 2.36
N PHE A 71 -15.50 -11.62 1.14
CA PHE A 71 -16.67 -12.15 0.43
C PHE A 71 -17.31 -13.36 1.10
N LYS A 72 -16.63 -14.07 2.00
CA LYS A 72 -17.20 -15.17 2.77
C LYS A 72 -18.02 -14.71 3.99
N GLN A 73 -17.93 -13.44 4.39
CA GLN A 73 -18.71 -12.92 5.51
C GLN A 73 -20.21 -12.81 5.16
N GLU A 74 -21.06 -13.02 6.17
CA GLU A 74 -22.53 -12.93 6.04
C GLU A 74 -22.98 -11.53 5.63
N ALA A 75 -22.42 -10.51 6.30
CA ALA A 75 -22.59 -9.11 5.95
C ALA A 75 -21.25 -8.52 5.51
N GLN A 76 -21.27 -7.74 4.43
CA GLN A 76 -20.09 -7.03 3.93
C GLN A 76 -20.18 -5.53 4.22
N TYR A 77 -19.16 -5.02 4.90
CA TYR A 77 -18.93 -3.59 5.11
C TYR A 77 -17.58 -3.19 4.51
N LEU A 78 -17.54 -1.99 3.91
CA LEU A 78 -16.29 -1.42 3.38
C LEU A 78 -15.32 -0.99 4.50
N SER A 79 -15.79 -1.01 5.76
CA SER A 79 -14.97 -0.79 6.95
C SER A 79 -14.31 -2.08 7.46
N ASP A 80 -14.63 -3.25 6.89
CA ASP A 80 -14.12 -4.52 7.39
C ASP A 80 -12.60 -4.63 7.15
N ILE A 81 -11.89 -5.13 8.16
CA ILE A 81 -10.42 -5.28 8.11
C ILE A 81 -9.95 -6.05 6.88
N PRO A 82 -10.55 -7.21 6.50
CA PRO A 82 -10.10 -7.93 5.31
C PRO A 82 -10.23 -7.09 4.04
N PHE A 83 -11.28 -6.28 3.91
CA PHE A 83 -11.46 -5.39 2.76
C PHE A 83 -10.43 -4.26 2.75
N LEU A 84 -10.29 -3.51 3.84
CA LEU A 84 -9.37 -2.37 3.91
C LEU A 84 -7.92 -2.80 3.71
N LEU A 85 -7.51 -3.91 4.31
CA LEU A 85 -6.16 -4.45 4.08
C LEU A 85 -6.00 -4.99 2.67
N SER A 86 -7.02 -5.62 2.08
CA SER A 86 -6.93 -6.03 0.68
C SER A 86 -6.78 -4.84 -0.26
N LEU A 87 -7.42 -3.70 0.04
CA LEU A 87 -7.31 -2.48 -0.73
C LEU A 87 -5.90 -1.89 -0.63
N PHE A 88 -5.32 -1.87 0.58
CA PHE A 88 -3.91 -1.51 0.79
C PHE A 88 -2.97 -2.37 -0.08
N PHE A 89 -3.07 -3.71 -0.01
CA PHE A 89 -2.20 -4.60 -0.80
C PHE A 89 -2.47 -4.53 -2.30
N LEU A 90 -3.71 -4.29 -2.73
CA LEU A 90 -4.05 -4.12 -4.14
C LEU A 90 -3.38 -2.87 -4.71
N ILE A 91 -3.50 -1.74 -4.02
CA ILE A 91 -2.89 -0.48 -4.46
C ILE A 91 -1.37 -0.60 -4.43
N LEU A 92 -0.79 -1.22 -3.39
CA LEU A 92 0.65 -1.47 -3.31
C LEU A 92 1.16 -2.38 -4.44
N THR A 93 0.37 -3.40 -4.85
CA THR A 93 0.69 -4.23 -6.02
C THR A 93 0.84 -3.39 -7.28
N TYR A 94 -0.11 -2.47 -7.52
CA TYR A 94 -0.02 -1.54 -8.65
C TYR A 94 1.13 -0.56 -8.53
N GLY A 95 1.37 -0.02 -7.32
CA GLY A 95 2.52 0.81 -7.03
C GLY A 95 3.84 0.11 -7.37
N LYS A 96 3.96 -1.20 -7.09
CA LYS A 96 5.16 -1.98 -7.43
C LYS A 96 5.30 -2.29 -8.92
N ALA A 97 4.20 -2.45 -9.64
CA ALA A 97 4.26 -2.55 -11.09
C ALA A 97 4.71 -1.23 -11.75
N ILE A 98 4.30 -0.09 -11.17
CA ILE A 98 4.78 1.24 -11.58
C ILE A 98 6.26 1.41 -11.21
N ASP A 99 6.69 0.99 -10.01
CA ASP A 99 8.11 0.98 -9.61
C ASP A 99 8.96 0.17 -10.60
N LEU A 100 8.49 -1.01 -11.03
CA LEU A 100 9.20 -1.81 -12.02
C LEU A 100 9.29 -1.12 -13.38
N PHE A 101 8.20 -0.49 -13.82
CA PHE A 101 8.20 0.30 -15.05
C PHE A 101 9.19 1.47 -14.96
N TRP A 102 9.22 2.14 -13.81
CA TRP A 102 10.16 3.21 -13.52
C TRP A 102 11.61 2.74 -13.62
N ASP A 103 11.95 1.60 -13.02
CA ASP A 103 13.32 1.06 -13.06
C ASP A 103 13.80 0.78 -14.50
N PHE A 104 12.89 0.43 -15.42
CA PHE A 104 13.23 0.28 -16.85
C PHE A 104 13.43 1.59 -17.60
N THR A 105 12.78 2.67 -17.15
CA THR A 105 12.59 3.88 -17.96
C THR A 105 13.30 5.11 -17.40
N PHE A 106 13.76 5.06 -16.14
CA PHE A 106 14.37 6.19 -15.45
C PHE A 106 15.52 6.84 -16.21
N ASN A 107 16.40 6.03 -16.82
CA ASN A 107 17.58 6.53 -17.54
C ASN A 107 17.29 6.96 -18.99
N THR A 108 16.08 6.74 -19.50
CA THR A 108 15.75 6.94 -20.92
C THR A 108 14.70 8.02 -21.15
N LEU A 109 13.83 8.27 -20.17
CA LEU A 109 12.81 9.31 -20.26
C LEU A 109 13.37 10.69 -19.95
N ASN A 110 12.74 11.72 -20.53
CA ASN A 110 13.08 13.11 -20.19
C ASN A 110 12.63 13.46 -18.75
N GLU A 111 13.26 14.47 -18.16
CA GLU A 111 12.99 14.88 -16.77
C GLU A 111 11.52 15.20 -16.49
N PHE A 112 10.80 15.76 -17.46
CA PHE A 112 9.38 16.07 -17.33
C PHE A 112 8.52 14.82 -17.16
N LEU A 113 8.72 13.81 -18.02
CA LEU A 113 7.99 12.54 -17.93
C LEU A 113 8.37 11.79 -16.66
N VAL A 114 9.65 11.81 -16.30
CA VAL A 114 10.19 11.27 -15.04
C VAL A 114 9.45 11.88 -13.84
N LEU A 115 9.34 13.21 -13.78
CA LEU A 115 8.61 13.89 -12.72
C LEU A 115 7.12 13.52 -12.71
N LEU A 116 6.48 13.39 -13.87
CA LEU A 116 5.08 12.98 -13.99
C LEU A 116 4.85 11.57 -13.42
N PHE A 117 5.71 10.61 -13.75
CA PHE A 117 5.63 9.25 -13.22
C PHE A 117 5.85 9.21 -11.71
N LEU A 118 6.81 9.98 -11.19
CA LEU A 118 6.98 10.12 -9.74
C LEU A 118 5.73 10.68 -9.09
N LYS A 119 5.11 11.73 -9.64
CA LYS A 119 3.86 12.28 -9.09
C LYS A 119 2.76 11.21 -9.05
N ILE A 120 2.57 10.45 -10.12
CA ILE A 120 1.60 9.32 -10.15
C ILE A 120 1.94 8.30 -9.06
N ARG A 121 3.22 7.97 -8.89
CA ARG A 121 3.67 7.02 -7.86
C ARG A 121 3.37 7.53 -6.46
N PHE A 122 3.63 8.81 -6.17
CA PHE A 122 3.35 9.42 -4.88
C PHE A 122 1.85 9.47 -4.58
N ILE A 123 1.03 9.82 -5.57
CA ILE A 123 -0.43 9.73 -5.45
C ILE A 123 -0.85 8.30 -5.09
N THR A 124 -0.23 7.29 -5.72
CA THR A 124 -0.49 5.88 -5.39
C THR A 124 -0.13 5.55 -3.94
N ILE A 125 0.97 6.09 -3.40
CA ILE A 125 1.37 5.92 -1.98
C ILE A 125 0.34 6.55 -1.03
N VAL A 126 -0.12 7.77 -1.33
CA VAL A 126 -1.16 8.45 -0.54
C VAL A 126 -2.44 7.60 -0.48
N LEU A 127 -2.87 7.08 -1.63
CA LEU A 127 -4.06 6.22 -1.72
C LEU A 127 -3.84 4.86 -1.04
N GLU A 128 -2.64 4.30 -1.11
CA GLU A 128 -2.25 3.06 -0.42
C GLU A 128 -2.43 3.19 1.09
N VAL A 129 -2.02 4.32 1.68
CA VAL A 129 -2.04 4.54 3.12
C VAL A 129 -3.46 4.81 3.66
N ALA A 130 -4.36 5.37 2.86
CA ALA A 130 -5.70 5.79 3.30
C ALA A 130 -6.55 4.67 3.98
N PRO A 131 -6.64 3.44 3.46
CA PRO A 131 -7.33 2.32 4.13
C PRO A 131 -6.76 2.02 5.53
N LEU A 132 -5.46 2.22 5.73
CA LEU A 132 -4.80 1.97 7.00
C LEU A 132 -5.07 3.09 8.01
N ILE A 133 -5.06 4.35 7.56
CA ILE A 133 -5.49 5.49 8.39
C ILE A 133 -6.94 5.29 8.84
N TYR A 134 -7.81 4.81 7.95
CA TYR A 134 -9.21 4.51 8.29
C TYR A 134 -9.32 3.52 9.46
N LEU A 135 -8.60 2.40 9.39
CA LEU A 135 -8.53 1.42 10.48
C LEU A 135 -8.01 2.05 11.78
N GLY A 136 -7.05 2.95 11.65
CA GLY A 136 -6.47 3.66 12.78
C GLY A 136 -7.41 4.57 13.53
N LEU A 137 -8.11 5.41 12.78
CA LEU A 137 -9.11 6.29 13.34
C LEU A 137 -10.24 5.50 14.01
N GLU A 138 -10.57 4.29 13.54
CA GLU A 138 -11.55 3.44 14.21
C GLU A 138 -11.16 3.07 15.63
N ILE A 139 -9.93 2.58 15.80
CA ILE A 139 -9.44 2.14 17.11
C ILE A 139 -9.21 3.34 18.02
N LEU A 140 -8.72 4.46 17.46
CA LEU A 140 -8.51 5.69 18.21
C LEU A 140 -9.84 6.29 18.70
N PHE A 141 -10.85 6.37 17.83
CA PHE A 141 -12.18 6.84 18.22
C PHE A 141 -12.86 5.94 19.23
N PHE A 142 -12.68 4.62 19.13
CA PHE A 142 -13.18 3.69 20.14
C PHE A 142 -12.59 3.99 21.52
N ARG A 143 -11.28 4.26 21.61
CA ARG A 143 -10.66 4.64 22.89
C ARG A 143 -11.13 6.00 23.41
N LEU A 144 -11.48 6.92 22.51
CA LEU A 144 -11.89 8.28 22.87
C LEU A 144 -13.39 8.39 23.16
N GLU A 145 -14.21 7.39 22.83
CA GLU A 145 -15.66 7.43 23.03
C GLU A 145 -16.08 7.50 24.50
N ASP A 146 -15.24 7.01 25.40
CA ASP A 146 -15.41 7.15 26.86
C ASP A 146 -15.24 8.60 27.33
N ARG A 147 -14.37 9.37 26.67
CA ARG A 147 -14.10 10.79 27.01
C ARG A 147 -14.99 11.77 26.23
N PHE A 148 -15.38 11.42 25.01
CA PHE A 148 -16.16 12.30 24.14
C PHE A 148 -17.46 11.62 23.72
N GLN A 149 -18.56 11.93 24.42
CA GLN A 149 -19.87 11.30 24.18
C GLN A 149 -20.37 11.41 22.72
N LYS A 150 -20.02 12.48 21.99
CA LYS A 150 -20.36 12.64 20.57
C LYS A 150 -19.81 11.52 19.68
N LEU A 151 -18.69 10.90 20.06
CA LEU A 151 -18.09 9.77 19.31
C LEU A 151 -18.88 8.47 19.46
N LYS A 152 -19.77 8.35 20.46
CA LYS A 152 -20.71 7.21 20.56
C LYS A 152 -21.73 7.19 19.43
N ASN A 153 -22.02 8.36 18.83
CA ASN A 153 -22.87 8.43 17.64
C ASN A 153 -22.09 7.96 16.41
N LYS A 154 -22.45 6.76 15.90
CA LYS A 154 -21.82 6.16 14.73
C LYS A 154 -21.83 7.08 13.50
N GLY A 155 -22.94 7.75 13.22
CA GLY A 155 -23.05 8.65 12.06
C GLY A 155 -22.12 9.87 12.16
N TYR A 156 -21.95 10.44 13.36
CA TYR A 156 -20.98 11.51 13.59
C TYR A 156 -19.55 10.99 13.43
N ARG A 157 -19.22 9.84 14.03
CA ARG A 157 -17.91 9.21 13.97
C ARG A 157 -17.48 8.90 12.53
N ASP A 158 -18.39 8.36 11.72
CA ASP A 158 -18.11 8.00 10.33
C ASP A 158 -17.90 9.27 9.46
N LYS A 159 -18.72 10.32 9.66
CA LYS A 159 -18.52 11.62 9.00
C LYS A 159 -17.20 12.28 9.38
N LEU A 160 -16.86 12.27 10.68
CA LEU A 160 -15.60 12.84 11.16
C LEU A 160 -14.40 12.09 10.58
N ARG A 161 -14.45 10.75 10.57
CA ARG A 161 -13.42 9.89 9.97
C ARG A 161 -13.19 10.24 8.51
N PHE A 162 -14.27 10.30 7.73
CA PHE A 162 -14.19 10.64 6.31
C PHE A 162 -13.57 12.02 6.08
N ARG A 163 -13.97 13.03 6.86
CA ARG A 163 -13.41 14.39 6.77
C ARG A 163 -11.92 14.43 7.07
N ILE A 164 -11.45 13.72 8.10
CA ILE A 164 -10.02 13.67 8.45
C ILE A 164 -9.22 13.03 7.31
N ILE A 165 -9.65 11.88 6.81
CA ILE A 165 -8.96 11.18 5.71
C ILE A 165 -8.96 12.06 4.45
N LEU A 166 -10.11 12.64 4.09
CA LEU A 166 -10.21 13.52 2.93
C LEU A 166 -9.29 14.74 3.06
N LEU A 167 -9.23 15.36 4.23
CA LEU A 167 -8.34 16.48 4.49
C LEU A 167 -6.87 16.08 4.35
N MET A 168 -6.46 14.95 4.94
CA MET A 168 -5.10 14.43 4.81
C MET A 168 -4.73 14.16 3.35
N VAL A 169 -5.59 13.44 2.62
CA VAL A 169 -5.38 13.13 1.21
C VAL A 169 -5.27 14.41 0.37
N ILE A 170 -6.15 15.39 0.57
CA ILE A 170 -6.09 16.66 -0.17
C ILE A 170 -4.77 17.39 0.11
N ILE A 171 -4.35 17.49 1.37
CA ILE A 171 -3.10 18.16 1.74
C ILE A 171 -1.91 17.45 1.07
N GLU A 172 -1.83 16.13 1.16
CA GLU A 172 -0.75 15.34 0.56
C GLU A 172 -0.74 15.45 -0.97
N LEU A 173 -1.91 15.41 -1.62
CA LEU A 173 -2.03 15.58 -3.07
C LEU A 173 -1.57 16.97 -3.53
N VAL A 174 -1.95 18.03 -2.82
CA VAL A 174 -1.52 19.41 -3.15
C VAL A 174 0.01 19.51 -3.05
N VAL A 175 0.60 18.95 -2.00
CA VAL A 175 2.06 18.93 -1.82
C VAL A 175 2.75 18.19 -2.96
N VAL A 176 2.24 17.03 -3.37
CA VAL A 176 2.82 16.24 -4.47
C VAL A 176 2.66 16.94 -5.83
N ILE A 177 1.50 17.52 -6.12
CA ILE A 177 1.23 18.17 -7.41
C ILE A 177 2.08 19.44 -7.57
N THR A 178 2.25 20.20 -6.50
CA THR A 178 3.01 21.48 -6.50
C THR A 178 4.52 21.30 -6.42
N ALA A 179 5.02 20.09 -6.13
CA ALA A 179 6.46 19.82 -6.13
C ALA A 179 7.07 20.11 -7.52
N PRO A 180 8.05 21.02 -7.62
CA PRO A 180 8.62 21.44 -8.91
C PRO A 180 9.68 20.47 -9.42
N GLU A 181 10.33 19.70 -8.52
CA GLU A 181 11.50 18.89 -8.84
C GLU A 181 11.47 17.51 -8.16
N ASN A 182 12.17 16.55 -8.75
CA ASN A 182 12.28 15.16 -8.25
C ASN A 182 12.88 15.10 -6.84
N ASN A 183 13.89 15.93 -6.56
CA ASN A 183 14.56 15.98 -5.26
C ASN A 183 13.61 16.37 -4.13
N MET A 184 12.69 17.31 -4.40
CA MET A 184 11.69 17.71 -3.40
C MET A 184 10.73 16.55 -3.08
N LEU A 185 10.28 15.80 -4.10
CA LEU A 185 9.46 14.61 -3.88
C LEU A 185 10.22 13.55 -3.04
N ALA A 186 11.49 13.29 -3.35
CA ALA A 186 12.31 12.33 -2.60
C ALA A 186 12.41 12.66 -1.10
N VAL A 187 12.51 13.95 -0.75
CA VAL A 187 12.54 14.41 0.65
C VAL A 187 11.15 14.33 1.31
N LEU A 188 10.07 14.52 0.56
CA LEU A 188 8.71 14.45 1.07
C LEU A 188 8.25 13.01 1.39
N LEU A 189 8.80 12.01 0.68
CA LEU A 189 8.37 10.62 0.82
C LEU A 189 8.48 10.08 2.26
N PRO A 190 9.63 10.20 2.95
CA PRO A 190 9.72 9.75 4.33
C PRO A 190 8.80 10.52 5.26
N VAL A 191 8.58 11.81 5.00
CA VAL A 191 7.70 12.68 5.82
C VAL A 191 6.24 12.22 5.76
N ILE A 192 5.79 11.70 4.62
CA ILE A 192 4.41 11.18 4.46
C ILE A 192 4.31 9.74 5.01
N VAL A 193 5.27 8.88 4.65
CA VAL A 193 5.20 7.45 4.93
C VAL A 193 5.47 7.13 6.40
N ILE A 194 6.47 7.76 7.03
CA ILE A 194 6.91 7.42 8.39
C ILE A 194 5.80 7.69 9.44
N PRO A 195 5.16 8.88 9.50
CA PRO A 195 4.08 9.13 10.47
C PRO A 195 2.91 8.17 10.29
N SER A 196 2.59 7.85 9.04
CA SER A 196 1.54 6.90 8.69
C SER A 196 1.84 5.49 9.21
N LEU A 197 3.05 4.98 8.94
CA LEU A 197 3.51 3.68 9.44
C LEU A 197 3.60 3.64 10.97
N LEU A 198 4.09 4.71 11.61
CA LEU A 198 4.09 4.84 13.07
C LEU A 198 2.68 4.74 13.65
N GLY A 199 1.72 5.43 13.02
CA GLY A 199 0.31 5.30 13.35
C GLY A 199 -0.13 3.84 13.29
N ILE A 200 0.12 3.16 12.18
CA ILE A 200 -0.27 1.76 11.94
C ILE A 200 0.31 0.81 13.00
N VAL A 201 1.60 0.95 13.30
CA VAL A 201 2.27 0.17 14.36
C VAL A 201 1.57 0.42 15.69
N TYR A 202 1.32 1.67 16.05
CA TYR A 202 0.64 2.04 17.29
C TYR A 202 -0.78 1.45 17.37
N ILE A 203 -1.51 1.45 16.25
CA ILE A 203 -2.88 0.93 16.16
C ILE A 203 -2.92 -0.58 16.41
N PHE A 204 -2.06 -1.36 15.74
CA PHE A 204 -2.00 -2.80 15.96
C PHE A 204 -1.46 -3.15 17.35
N PHE A 205 -0.54 -2.35 17.88
CA PHE A 205 -0.09 -2.47 19.26
C PHE A 205 -1.23 -2.24 20.25
N LEU A 206 -2.04 -1.22 20.04
CA LEU A 206 -3.20 -0.91 20.87
C LEU A 206 -4.27 -2.00 20.74
N ALA A 207 -4.55 -2.48 19.53
CA ALA A 207 -5.45 -3.60 19.29
C ALA A 207 -5.00 -4.88 20.02
N TYR A 208 -3.69 -5.16 20.04
CA TYR A 208 -3.10 -6.24 20.82
C TYR A 208 -3.33 -6.03 22.33
N ARG A 209 -2.99 -4.85 22.86
CA ARG A 209 -3.15 -4.52 24.28
C ARG A 209 -4.61 -4.62 24.73
N LEU A 210 -5.55 -4.19 23.88
CA LEU A 210 -6.99 -4.21 24.15
C LEU A 210 -7.67 -5.55 23.80
N LYS A 211 -6.90 -6.57 23.34
CA LYS A 211 -7.43 -7.88 22.88
C LYS A 211 -8.55 -7.74 21.83
N ARG A 212 -8.46 -6.74 20.96
CA ARG A 212 -9.41 -6.48 19.86
C ARG A 212 -8.90 -7.09 18.54
N LEU A 213 -9.75 -7.04 17.51
CA LEU A 213 -9.48 -7.59 16.18
C LEU A 213 -9.22 -9.11 16.18
N SER A 214 -10.16 -9.88 16.74
CA SER A 214 -10.06 -11.35 16.82
C SER A 214 -9.90 -12.02 15.45
N VAL A 215 -10.24 -11.36 14.35
CA VAL A 215 -10.15 -11.89 12.98
C VAL A 215 -8.70 -11.99 12.46
N VAL A 216 -7.76 -11.28 13.10
CA VAL A 216 -6.32 -11.25 12.77
C VAL A 216 -5.47 -11.51 14.02
N LYS A 217 -4.14 -11.51 13.89
CA LYS A 217 -3.18 -11.62 15.01
C LYS A 217 -2.47 -10.27 15.21
N PRO A 218 -3.02 -9.33 16.01
CA PRO A 218 -2.49 -7.96 16.10
C PRO A 218 -1.03 -7.89 16.54
N LYS A 219 -0.56 -8.81 17.40
CA LYS A 219 0.86 -8.88 17.83
C LYS A 219 1.81 -9.07 16.64
N ILE A 220 1.49 -10.02 15.76
CA ILE A 220 2.33 -10.31 14.58
C ILE A 220 2.26 -9.15 13.59
N LEU A 221 1.09 -8.55 13.41
CA LEU A 221 0.94 -7.36 12.55
C LEU A 221 1.72 -6.17 13.08
N THR A 222 1.74 -5.96 14.40
CA THR A 222 2.56 -4.91 15.03
C THR A 222 4.04 -5.10 14.67
N ILE A 223 4.55 -6.33 14.81
CA ILE A 223 5.94 -6.67 14.46
C ILE A 223 6.18 -6.46 12.96
N GLY A 224 5.30 -6.98 12.09
CA GLY A 224 5.44 -6.86 10.64
C GLY A 224 5.45 -5.41 10.16
N PHE A 225 4.51 -4.57 10.61
CA PHE A 225 4.49 -3.16 10.25
C PHE A 225 5.63 -2.37 10.90
N PHE A 226 6.13 -2.78 12.07
CA PHE A 226 7.31 -2.17 12.68
C PHE A 226 8.58 -2.48 11.88
N LEU A 227 8.73 -3.73 11.42
CA LEU A 227 9.81 -4.09 10.49
C LEU A 227 9.66 -3.33 9.16
N TYR A 228 8.44 -3.11 8.67
CA TYR A 228 8.20 -2.30 7.48
C TYR A 228 8.61 -0.83 7.67
N LEU A 229 8.29 -0.25 8.83
CA LEU A 229 8.76 1.08 9.21
C LEU A 229 10.30 1.15 9.22
N ILE A 230 10.95 0.18 9.87
CA ILE A 230 12.43 0.10 9.90
C ILE A 230 12.99 -0.02 8.48
N SER A 231 12.42 -0.88 7.63
CA SER A 231 12.83 -1.03 6.23
C SER A 231 12.78 0.30 5.47
N ASN A 232 11.71 1.08 5.63
CA ASN A 232 11.58 2.40 4.99
C ASN A 232 12.60 3.42 5.51
N ILE A 233 12.94 3.39 6.80
CA ILE A 233 13.97 4.28 7.38
C ILE A 233 15.38 3.86 6.94
N LEU A 234 15.64 2.55 6.86
CA LEU A 234 16.94 2.03 6.45
C LEU A 234 17.18 2.18 4.95
N ARG A 235 16.14 2.26 4.12
CA ARG A 235 16.26 2.31 2.66
C ARG A 235 17.19 3.45 2.18
N PRO A 236 17.03 4.73 2.60
CA PRO A 236 18.00 5.79 2.25
C PRO A 236 19.42 5.51 2.75
N VAL A 237 19.57 4.85 3.90
CA VAL A 237 20.89 4.49 4.45
C VAL A 237 21.56 3.43 3.58
N ILE A 238 20.83 2.39 3.18
CA ILE A 238 21.33 1.34 2.28
C ILE A 238 21.67 1.94 0.91
N GLN A 239 20.81 2.81 0.38
CA GLN A 239 21.05 3.54 -0.88
C GLN A 239 22.35 4.34 -0.82
N ARG A 240 22.63 5.02 0.31
CA ARG A 240 23.87 5.78 0.48
C ARG A 240 25.13 4.90 0.54
N ILE A 241 25.00 3.67 1.06
CA ILE A 241 26.13 2.74 1.21
C ILE A 241 26.44 2.04 -0.11
N PHE A 242 25.40 1.56 -0.81
CA PHE A 242 25.54 0.74 -2.01
C PHE A 242 25.42 1.54 -3.32
N GLY A 243 24.95 2.77 -3.28
CA GLY A 243 24.63 3.60 -4.45
C GLY A 243 23.30 3.22 -5.11
N ASP A 244 22.95 3.94 -6.16
CA ASP A 244 21.74 3.71 -6.97
C ASP A 244 21.97 2.61 -8.02
N ASN A 245 22.30 1.40 -7.56
CA ASN A 245 22.54 0.24 -8.42
C ASN A 245 21.50 -0.88 -8.22
N ALA A 246 21.51 -1.84 -9.13
CA ALA A 246 20.63 -3.00 -9.09
C ALA A 246 20.79 -3.81 -7.78
N THR A 247 21.98 -3.84 -7.17
CA THR A 247 22.25 -4.53 -5.91
C THR A 247 21.46 -3.91 -4.75
N TYR A 248 21.47 -2.59 -4.62
CA TYR A 248 20.67 -1.87 -3.62
C TYR A 248 19.18 -2.19 -3.77
N ILE A 249 18.64 -2.07 -4.99
CA ILE A 249 17.22 -2.31 -5.26
C ILE A 249 16.86 -3.74 -4.90
N THR A 250 17.66 -4.72 -5.36
CA THR A 250 17.46 -6.15 -5.08
C THR A 250 17.44 -6.44 -3.58
N LEU A 251 18.41 -5.91 -2.82
CA LEU A 251 18.49 -6.11 -1.37
C LEU A 251 17.28 -5.51 -0.65
N ALA A 252 16.90 -4.28 -1.01
CA ALA A 252 15.76 -3.59 -0.40
C ALA A 252 14.43 -4.33 -0.69
N GLU A 253 14.28 -4.88 -1.89
CA GLU A 253 13.11 -5.67 -2.26
C GLU A 253 13.07 -7.03 -1.54
N LEU A 254 14.20 -7.69 -1.34
CA LEU A 254 14.29 -8.93 -0.55
C LEU A 254 13.92 -8.72 0.93
N ILE A 255 14.39 -7.63 1.55
CA ILE A 255 14.01 -7.25 2.91
C ILE A 255 12.50 -7.06 2.99
N ASP A 256 11.92 -6.32 2.05
CA ASP A 256 10.49 -6.08 2.03
C ASP A 256 9.68 -7.37 1.82
N ILE A 257 10.12 -8.29 0.96
CA ILE A 257 9.48 -9.61 0.81
C ILE A 257 9.39 -10.32 2.17
N PHE A 258 10.48 -10.37 2.92
CA PHE A 258 10.48 -10.96 4.27
C PHE A 258 9.48 -10.26 5.20
N VAL A 259 9.47 -8.93 5.19
CA VAL A 259 8.51 -8.12 5.97
C VAL A 259 7.06 -8.46 5.61
N PHE A 260 6.73 -8.54 4.31
CA PHE A 260 5.37 -8.86 3.88
C PHE A 260 4.95 -10.29 4.20
N LEU A 261 5.88 -11.25 4.22
CA LEU A 261 5.59 -12.60 4.72
C LEU A 261 5.21 -12.58 6.20
N VAL A 262 5.91 -11.80 7.04
CA VAL A 262 5.55 -11.62 8.46
C VAL A 262 4.16 -10.98 8.59
N ILE A 263 3.87 -9.93 7.81
CA ILE A 263 2.55 -9.29 7.82
C ILE A 263 1.47 -10.31 7.40
N PHE A 264 1.69 -11.07 6.32
CA PHE A 264 0.77 -12.11 5.85
C PHE A 264 0.46 -13.15 6.93
N LEU A 265 1.47 -13.63 7.67
CA LEU A 265 1.29 -14.55 8.80
C LEU A 265 0.42 -13.95 9.92
N GLY A 266 0.47 -12.64 10.12
CA GLY A 266 -0.38 -11.92 11.07
C GLY A 266 -1.84 -11.81 10.61
N LEU A 267 -2.08 -11.84 9.30
CA LEU A 267 -3.42 -11.84 8.69
C LEU A 267 -4.02 -13.22 8.57
N TYR A 268 -3.15 -14.23 8.45
CA TYR A 268 -3.54 -15.62 8.40
C TYR A 268 -3.99 -16.10 9.80
N LYS A 269 -5.31 -16.25 9.92
CA LYS A 269 -5.93 -16.94 11.04
C LYS A 269 -6.65 -18.17 10.50
N LYS A 270 -6.22 -19.35 10.94
CA LYS A 270 -6.95 -20.60 10.68
C LYS A 270 -8.30 -20.45 11.40
N ASN A 271 -9.39 -20.47 10.64
CA ASN A 271 -10.70 -20.63 11.24
C ASN A 271 -10.71 -22.04 11.83
N ASN A 272 -10.68 -22.15 13.16
CA ASN A 272 -11.10 -23.37 13.82
C ASN A 272 -12.63 -23.40 13.65
N SER A 273 -13.06 -24.04 12.56
CA SER A 273 -14.41 -24.61 12.47
C SER A 273 -14.48 -25.80 13.40
#